data_AF-A0A1J7JBG8-F1
#
_entry.id   AF-A0A1J7JBG8-F1
#
_cell.length_a   1.000
_cell.length_b   1.000
_cell.length_c   1.000
_cell.angle_alpha   90.00
_cell.angle_beta   90.00
_cell.angle_gamma   90.00
#
_symmetry.space_group_name_H-M   'P 1'
#
loop_
_entity.id
_entity.type
_entity.pdbx_description
1 polymer ?
#
loop_
_entity_poly.entity_id
_entity_poly.type
_entity_poly.pdbx_seq_one_letter_code
_entity_poly.pdbx_strand_id
1 'polypeptide(L)'
;MPSRLCSSATTDGEVDLLVFASPYAFRGYWRFDAYVNIPADLPGTFGLSMVKMYPQNRAGVVKLRSINPREVPAIKFKYVEENWRNDLEAVSDAVLRGRRGLQHCLSTVWTHSSD
;
A
#
# COMPACT_ATOMS: atom_id res chain seq x y z
N MET A 1 18.58 -3.62 -15.53
CA MET A 1 17.44 -4.10 -14.71
C MET A 1 17.47 -3.37 -13.37
N PRO A 2 16.44 -2.61 -12.96
CA PRO A 2 16.34 -2.23 -11.56
C PRO A 2 15.67 -3.39 -10.82
N SER A 3 16.47 -4.22 -10.16
CA SER A 3 16.03 -5.36 -9.32
C SER A 3 15.71 -4.94 -7.88
N ARG A 4 15.39 -3.66 -7.65
CA ARG A 4 15.19 -3.10 -6.31
C ARG A 4 13.74 -2.67 -6.13
N LEU A 5 13.20 -2.82 -4.92
CA LEU A 5 11.87 -2.33 -4.50
C LEU A 5 11.76 -0.78 -4.48
N CYS A 6 12.70 -0.08 -5.12
CA CYS A 6 12.65 1.36 -5.33
C CYS A 6 11.56 1.70 -6.36
N SER A 7 10.75 2.71 -6.07
CA SER A 7 9.81 3.27 -7.03
C SER A 7 10.51 4.16 -8.06
N SER A 8 9.81 4.53 -9.14
CA SER A 8 10.32 5.50 -10.13
C SER A 8 10.63 6.88 -9.53
N ALA A 9 10.03 7.22 -8.39
CA ALA A 9 10.14 8.52 -7.73
C ALA A 9 10.91 8.45 -6.39
N THR A 10 11.80 7.46 -6.23
CA THR A 10 12.73 7.43 -5.09
C THR A 10 13.67 8.63 -5.12
N THR A 11 13.89 9.29 -3.98
CA THR A 11 14.69 10.52 -3.89
C THR A 11 16.17 10.27 -3.65
N ASP A 12 16.52 9.14 -3.06
CA ASP A 12 17.87 8.75 -2.64
C ASP A 12 18.36 7.47 -3.32
N GLY A 13 17.53 6.85 -4.17
CA GLY A 13 17.85 5.58 -4.81
C GLY A 13 17.65 4.37 -3.89
N GLU A 14 17.12 4.57 -2.69
CA GLU A 14 16.86 3.51 -1.71
C GLU A 14 15.46 2.92 -1.87
N VAL A 15 15.26 1.77 -1.21
CA VAL A 15 13.97 1.07 -1.18
C VAL A 15 12.96 1.92 -0.42
N ASP A 16 11.90 2.33 -1.10
CA ASP A 16 10.91 3.28 -0.61
C ASP A 16 9.49 2.73 -0.57
N LEU A 17 9.30 1.46 -0.93
CA LEU A 17 8.02 0.75 -0.92
C LEU A 17 8.10 -0.51 -0.05
N LEU A 18 7.16 -0.62 0.89
CA LEU A 18 6.83 -1.88 1.55
C LEU A 18 5.63 -2.49 0.82
N VAL A 19 5.75 -3.75 0.39
CA VAL A 19 4.68 -4.46 -0.32
C VAL A 19 4.35 -5.76 0.40
N PHE A 20 3.07 -5.98 0.65
CA PHE A 20 2.51 -7.21 1.19
C PHE A 20 1.49 -7.78 0.19
N ALA A 21 1.60 -9.07 -0.12
CA ALA A 21 0.74 -9.76 -1.05
C ALA A 21 0.07 -10.96 -0.39
N SER A 22 -1.19 -11.23 -0.73
CA SER A 22 -1.96 -12.34 -0.17
C SER A 22 -2.91 -12.97 -1.19
N PRO A 23 -3.18 -14.28 -1.12
CA PRO A 23 -4.18 -14.97 -1.96
C PRO A 23 -5.64 -14.71 -1.52
N TYR A 24 -5.86 -13.63 -0.77
CA TYR A 24 -7.14 -13.19 -0.22
C TYR A 24 -7.14 -11.66 -0.17
N ALA A 25 -8.32 -11.05 -0.11
CA ALA A 25 -8.45 -9.59 0.00
C ALA A 25 -8.19 -9.15 1.45
N PHE A 26 -7.06 -8.47 1.66
CA PHE A 26 -6.77 -7.81 2.93
C PHE A 26 -7.75 -6.64 3.15
N ARG A 27 -8.55 -6.70 4.22
CA ARG A 27 -9.62 -5.73 4.53
C ARG A 27 -9.28 -4.80 5.70
N GLY A 28 -8.05 -4.83 6.18
CA GLY A 28 -7.58 -4.05 7.31
C GLY A 28 -7.54 -4.84 8.60
N TYR A 29 -7.47 -4.10 9.71
CA TYR A 29 -7.39 -4.66 11.05
C TYR A 29 -8.70 -4.44 11.78
N TRP A 30 -9.12 -5.45 12.54
CA TRP A 30 -10.28 -5.33 13.41
C TRP A 30 -9.85 -5.11 14.85
N ARG A 31 -10.75 -4.46 15.59
CA ARG A 31 -10.62 -4.44 17.04
C ARG A 31 -10.77 -5.85 17.58
N PHE A 32 -10.12 -6.12 18.70
CA PHE A 32 -10.18 -7.42 19.36
C PHE A 32 -11.61 -7.85 19.71
N ASP A 33 -12.51 -6.90 20.01
CA ASP A 33 -13.90 -7.12 20.39
C ASP A 33 -14.87 -7.13 19.20
N ALA A 34 -14.39 -7.01 17.96
CA ALA A 34 -15.24 -7.00 16.79
C ALA A 34 -15.66 -8.42 16.40
N TYR A 35 -16.97 -8.67 16.31
CA TYR A 35 -17.49 -9.85 15.63
C TYR A 35 -17.52 -9.56 14.12
N VAL A 36 -16.70 -10.28 13.36
CA VAL A 36 -16.55 -10.06 11.92
C VAL A 36 -16.92 -11.32 11.17
N ASN A 37 -18.04 -11.29 10.46
CA ASN A 37 -18.41 -12.34 9.51
C ASN A 37 -18.01 -11.89 8.11
N ILE A 38 -16.91 -12.44 7.58
CA ILE A 38 -16.38 -12.10 6.26
C ILE A 38 -16.77 -13.21 5.29
N PRO A 39 -17.51 -12.91 4.20
CA PRO A 39 -17.75 -13.87 3.13
C PRO A 39 -16.44 -14.37 2.52
N ALA A 40 -16.45 -15.62 2.04
CA ALA A 40 -15.30 -16.16 1.31
C ALA A 40 -14.98 -15.30 0.09
N ASP A 41 -13.69 -15.12 -0.19
CA ASP A 41 -13.24 -14.42 -1.37
C ASP A 41 -13.55 -15.22 -2.64
N LEU A 42 -13.87 -14.50 -3.72
CA LEU A 42 -14.10 -15.13 -5.02
C LEU A 42 -12.81 -15.77 -5.56
N PRO A 43 -12.89 -16.85 -6.34
CA PRO A 43 -11.73 -17.42 -7.02
C PRO A 43 -10.99 -16.35 -7.84
N GLY A 44 -9.66 -16.35 -7.76
CA GLY A 44 -8.81 -15.36 -8.44
C GLY A 44 -8.65 -14.04 -7.68
N THR A 45 -9.19 -13.91 -6.46
CA THR A 45 -8.91 -12.76 -5.60
C THR A 45 -7.44 -12.73 -5.20
N PHE A 46 -6.81 -11.57 -5.36
CA PHE A 46 -5.44 -11.33 -4.93
C PHE A 46 -5.34 -9.97 -4.25
N GLY A 47 -4.88 -9.98 -3.00
CA GLY A 47 -4.66 -8.78 -2.20
C GLY A 47 -3.26 -8.25 -2.39
N LEU A 48 -3.13 -6.94 -2.61
CA LEU A 48 -1.86 -6.25 -2.65
C LEU A 48 -1.95 -4.98 -1.82
N SER A 49 -1.22 -4.94 -0.71
CA SER A 49 -1.11 -3.80 0.18
C SER A 49 0.27 -3.17 0.04
N MET A 50 0.32 -1.84 -0.04
CA MET A 50 1.54 -1.09 -0.34
C MET A 50 1.64 0.13 0.55
N VAL A 51 2.84 0.42 1.04
CA VAL A 51 3.14 1.61 1.85
C VAL A 51 4.37 2.31 1.29
N LYS A 52 4.25 3.61 1.01
CA LYS A 52 5.39 4.49 0.69
C LYS A 52 6.09 4.87 2.00
N MET A 53 7.30 4.36 2.20
CA MET A 53 8.03 4.51 3.47
C MET A 53 8.63 5.90 3.65
N TYR A 54 8.98 6.57 2.54
CA TYR A 54 9.60 7.89 2.55
C TYR A 54 8.76 8.92 1.77
N PRO A 55 7.58 9.32 2.29
CA PRO A 55 6.76 10.33 1.63
C PRO A 55 7.44 11.70 1.66
N GLN A 56 7.34 12.43 0.56
CA GLN A 56 7.87 13.78 0.42
C GLN A 56 6.89 14.84 0.94
N ASN A 57 5.61 14.48 1.07
CA ASN A 57 4.61 15.31 1.70
C ASN A 57 4.78 15.41 3.22
N ARG A 58 4.99 16.64 3.72
CA ARG A 58 5.15 16.95 5.14
C ARG A 58 4.08 17.89 5.68
N ALA A 59 3.02 18.13 4.91
CA ALA A 59 1.97 19.09 5.26
C ALA A 59 1.04 18.60 6.39
N GLY A 60 1.18 17.34 6.81
CA GLY A 60 0.40 16.71 7.87
C GLY A 60 0.61 17.36 9.23
N VAL A 61 -0.47 17.52 10.00
CA VAL A 61 -0.42 18.17 11.32
C VAL A 61 -1.27 17.40 12.34
N VAL A 62 -0.73 17.28 13.55
CA VAL A 62 -1.47 16.85 14.75
C VAL A 62 -1.54 18.03 15.71
N LYS A 63 -2.74 18.48 16.06
CA LYS A 63 -2.95 19.57 17.03
C LYS A 63 -3.73 19.05 18.24
N LEU A 64 -3.19 19.28 19.43
CA LEU A 64 -3.93 19.07 20.67
C LEU A 64 -5.12 20.02 20.72
N ARG A 65 -6.27 19.52 21.18
CA ARG A 65 -7.50 20.32 21.31
C ARG A 65 -7.69 20.86 22.72
N SER A 66 -7.09 20.19 23.71
CA SER A 66 -7.12 20.57 25.11
C SER A 66 -5.87 20.09 25.84
N ILE A 67 -5.79 20.40 27.13
CA ILE A 67 -4.76 19.90 28.06
C ILE A 67 -5.06 18.49 28.58
N ASN A 68 -6.25 17.93 28.31
CA ASN A 68 -6.60 16.59 28.75
C ASN A 68 -5.87 15.57 27.85
N PRO A 69 -4.95 14.75 28.39
CA PRO A 69 -4.17 13.80 27.59
C PRO A 69 -5.02 12.67 26.99
N ARG A 70 -6.26 12.48 27.46
CA ARG A 70 -7.19 11.48 26.92
C ARG A 70 -8.08 12.02 25.80
N GLU A 71 -8.06 13.32 25.54
CA GLU A 71 -8.85 13.89 24.46
C GLU A 71 -8.20 13.65 23.10
N VAL A 72 -9.00 13.20 22.11
CA VAL A 72 -8.52 12.89 20.77
C VAL A 72 -8.06 14.17 20.06
N PRO A 73 -6.82 14.24 19.55
CA PRO A 73 -6.31 15.43 18.87
C PRO A 73 -6.97 15.66 17.51
N ALA A 74 -6.84 16.87 16.97
CA ALA A 74 -7.14 17.14 15.58
C ALA A 74 -6.00 16.64 14.69
N ILE A 75 -6.25 15.59 13.90
CA ILE A 75 -5.29 15.00 12.96
C ILE A 75 -5.69 15.40 11.54
N LYS A 76 -4.76 15.98 10.78
CA LYS A 76 -4.93 16.31 9.35
C LYS A 76 -3.74 15.78 8.58
N PHE A 77 -3.91 14.68 7.83
CA PHE A 77 -2.80 14.06 7.09
C PHE A 77 -2.36 14.81 5.84
N LYS A 78 -3.29 15.53 5.19
CA LYS A 78 -3.00 16.40 4.05
C LYS A 78 -2.27 15.71 2.89
N TYR A 79 -2.63 14.47 2.55
CA TYR A 79 -1.89 13.63 1.59
C TYR A 79 -1.63 14.24 0.20
N VAL A 80 -2.41 15.25 -0.23
CA VAL A 80 -2.38 15.83 -1.58
C VAL A 80 -2.04 17.32 -1.57
N GLU A 81 -1.06 17.73 -0.76
CA GLU A 81 -0.73 19.14 -0.55
C GLU A 81 0.69 19.47 -1.05
N GLU A 82 1.72 19.10 -0.30
CA GLU A 82 3.12 19.37 -0.66
C GLU A 82 3.75 18.15 -1.31
N ASN A 83 4.46 18.33 -2.43
CA ASN A 83 5.26 17.28 -3.11
C ASN A 83 4.54 15.94 -3.34
N TRP A 84 3.21 15.93 -3.28
CA TRP A 84 2.38 14.73 -3.31
C TRP A 84 2.47 13.97 -4.64
N ARG A 85 2.86 14.66 -5.72
CA ARG A 85 2.99 14.04 -7.04
C ARG A 85 4.05 12.94 -7.06
N ASN A 86 5.17 13.15 -6.37
CA ASN A 86 6.24 12.14 -6.27
C ASN A 86 5.74 10.93 -5.47
N ASP A 87 4.98 11.18 -4.40
CA ASP A 87 4.39 10.11 -3.58
C ASP A 87 3.33 9.33 -4.36
N LEU A 88 2.48 10.02 -5.15
CA LEU A 88 1.50 9.38 -6.01
C LEU A 88 2.18 8.58 -7.12
N GLU A 89 3.20 9.14 -7.77
CA GLU A 89 3.93 8.46 -8.82
C GLU A 89 4.55 7.16 -8.30
N ALA A 90 5.18 7.21 -7.12
CA ALA A 90 5.77 6.04 -6.47
C ALA A 90 4.75 4.92 -6.25
N VAL A 91 3.56 5.27 -5.74
CA VAL A 91 2.47 4.31 -5.49
C VAL A 91 1.87 3.79 -6.81
N SER A 92 1.73 4.66 -7.81
CA SER A 92 1.23 4.28 -9.14
C SER A 92 2.16 3.27 -9.82
N ASP A 93 3.46 3.53 -9.80
CA ASP A 93 4.47 2.59 -10.32
C ASP A 93 4.40 1.24 -9.59
N ALA A 94 4.27 1.26 -8.26
CA ALA A 94 4.10 0.05 -7.46
C ALA A 94 2.88 -0.78 -7.91
N VAL A 95 1.71 -0.14 -8.07
CA VAL A 95 0.48 -0.81 -8.52
C VAL A 95 0.66 -1.42 -9.91
N LEU A 96 1.24 -0.66 -10.85
CA LEU A 96 1.48 -1.14 -12.22
C LEU A 96 2.45 -2.33 -12.23
N ARG A 97 3.53 -2.28 -11.45
CA ARG A 97 4.48 -3.39 -11.31
C ARG A 97 3.83 -4.62 -10.68
N GLY A 98 3.05 -4.42 -9.62
CA GLY A 98 2.31 -5.50 -8.95
C GLY A 98 1.34 -6.21 -9.89
N ARG A 99 0.56 -5.45 -10.67
CA ARG A 99 -0.35 -6.00 -11.68
C ARG A 99 0.39 -6.80 -12.76
N ARG A 100 1.48 -6.26 -13.30
CA ARG A 100 2.31 -6.96 -14.30
C ARG A 100 2.91 -8.25 -13.75
N GLY A 101 3.43 -8.21 -12.52
CA GLY A 101 3.99 -9.38 -11.85
C GLY A 101 2.96 -10.51 -11.71
N LEU A 102 1.76 -10.18 -11.24
CA LEU A 102 0.67 -11.15 -11.12
C LEU A 102 0.26 -11.74 -12.48
N GLN A 103 0.09 -10.90 -13.49
CA GLN A 103 -0.25 -11.35 -14.85
C GLN A 103 0.82 -12.28 -15.43
N HIS A 104 2.10 -11.97 -15.20
CA HIS A 104 3.20 -12.81 -15.65
C HIS A 104 3.18 -14.18 -14.98
N CYS A 105 3.07 -14.25 -13.64
CA CYS A 105 2.98 -15.51 -12.91
C CYS A 105 1.80 -16.38 -13.36
N LEU A 106 0.64 -15.76 -13.60
CA LEU A 106 -0.53 -16.49 -14.11
C LEU A 106 -0.25 -17.08 -15.50
N SER A 107 0.33 -16.31 -16.42
CA SER A 107 0.62 -16.79 -17.78
C SER A 107 1.63 -17.94 -17.85
N THR A 108 2.59 -17.99 -16.92
CA THR A 108 3.62 -19.04 -16.86
C THR A 108 3.09 -20.35 -16.27
N VAL A 109 2.14 -20.27 -15.32
CA VAL A 109 1.49 -21.47 -14.76
C VAL A 109 0.66 -22.20 -15.81
N TRP A 110 -0.08 -21.47 -16.65
CA TRP A 110 -0.91 -22.08 -17.71
C TRP A 110 -0.07 -22.75 -18.81
N THR A 111 1.12 -22.24 -19.11
CA THR A 111 2.01 -22.83 -20.12
C THR A 111 2.70 -24.11 -19.64
N HIS A 112 2.93 -24.28 -18.33
CA HIS A 112 3.53 -25.51 -17.78
C HIS A 112 2.53 -26.62 -17.43
N SER A 113 1.22 -26.34 -17.39
CA SER A 113 0.18 -27.36 -17.11
C SER A 113 -0.43 -27.97 -18.37
N SER A 114 0.06 -27.60 -19.56
CA SER A 114 -0.47 -28.05 -20.85
C SER A 114 0.46 -29.04 -21.57
N ASP A 115 1.52 -29.51 -20.90
CA ASP A 115 2.39 -30.63 -21.27
C ASP A 115 2.17 -31.81 -20.31
#